data_AF-A0A069P287-F1
#
_entry.id   AF-A0A069P287-F1
#
_cell.length_a   1.000
_cell.length_b   1.000
_cell.length_c   1.000
_cell.angle_alpha   90.00
_cell.angle_beta   90.00
_cell.angle_gamma   90.00
#
_symmetry.space_group_name_H-M   'P 1'
#
loop_
_entity.id
_entity.type
_entity.pdbx_description
1 polymer ?
#
loop_
_entity_poly.entity_id
_entity_poly.type
_entity_poly.pdbx_seq_one_letter_code
_entity_poly.pdbx_strand_id
1 'polypeptide(L)'
;MNVILLCHAATHAMKAARFPTGNEPAKRAELMRFGLPHDVPVISSPAAAARETASWLTSQFTIDPAFDDIDYGRWRGHAIREIAQQEAESIAAWLSDVNARPHGGESIAMLAERIAGALTRIGNDASHECCIVVTHAIVVKAALAHVRGEALASSLRMDFAPLSSIQLEYDAAHRLWSVRNFDASARLKSIDSA
;
A
#
# COMPACT_ATOMS: atom_id res chain seq x y z
N MET A 1 4.37 12.38 15.74
CA MET A 1 3.16 12.18 14.90
C MET A 1 3.02 10.69 14.59
N ASN A 2 1.81 10.15 14.57
CA ASN A 2 1.53 8.76 14.18
C ASN A 2 0.84 8.70 12.81
N VAL A 3 1.19 7.71 12.00
CA VAL A 3 0.52 7.44 10.71
C VAL A 3 0.14 5.98 10.66
N ILE A 4 -1.15 5.71 10.43
CA ILE A 4 -1.64 4.35 10.18
C ILE A 4 -1.79 4.18 8.68
N LEU A 5 -1.00 3.29 8.08
CA LEU A 5 -1.21 2.90 6.69
C LEU A 5 -2.14 1.68 6.67
N LEU A 6 -3.34 1.86 6.11
CA LEU A 6 -4.40 0.87 6.03
C LEU A 6 -4.57 0.39 4.59
N CYS A 7 -4.48 -0.92 4.36
CA CYS A 7 -4.85 -1.50 3.07
C CYS A 7 -6.35 -1.34 2.83
N HIS A 8 -6.75 -0.93 1.64
CA HIS A 8 -8.16 -0.84 1.27
C HIS A 8 -8.87 -2.20 1.36
N ALA A 9 -10.20 -2.19 1.42
CA ALA A 9 -11.00 -3.40 1.49
C ALA A 9 -10.92 -4.23 0.19
N ALA A 10 -11.22 -5.51 0.28
CA ALA A 10 -11.07 -6.43 -0.85
C ALA A 10 -11.89 -6.00 -2.07
N THR A 11 -11.37 -6.19 -3.27
CA THR A 11 -12.13 -5.94 -4.52
C THR A 11 -12.46 -7.25 -5.23
N HIS A 12 -13.29 -7.17 -6.28
CA HIS A 12 -13.52 -8.33 -7.15
C HIS A 12 -12.25 -8.70 -7.95
N ALA A 13 -11.47 -7.72 -8.42
CA ALA A 13 -10.25 -7.98 -9.19
C ALA A 13 -9.22 -8.81 -8.42
N MET A 14 -9.07 -8.55 -7.11
CA MET A 14 -8.21 -9.38 -6.24
C MET A 14 -8.67 -10.84 -6.21
N LYS A 15 -9.98 -11.08 -6.00
CA LYS A 15 -10.54 -12.45 -6.01
C LYS A 15 -10.39 -13.13 -7.37
N ALA A 16 -10.44 -12.36 -8.44
CA ALA A 16 -10.32 -12.84 -9.81
C ALA A 16 -8.87 -12.93 -10.31
N ALA A 17 -7.87 -12.62 -9.46
CA ALA A 17 -6.45 -12.55 -9.82
C ALA A 17 -6.21 -11.71 -11.09
N ARG A 18 -6.73 -10.47 -11.09
CA ARG A 18 -6.53 -9.48 -12.15
C ARG A 18 -5.70 -8.31 -11.65
N PHE A 19 -4.91 -7.72 -12.55
CA PHE A 19 -4.29 -6.43 -12.28
C PHE A 19 -5.38 -5.36 -12.12
N PRO A 20 -5.29 -4.48 -11.10
CA PRO A 20 -6.33 -3.49 -10.84
C PRO A 20 -6.36 -2.42 -11.93
N THR A 21 -7.55 -1.88 -12.19
CA THR A 21 -7.76 -0.70 -13.04
C THR A 21 -7.81 0.59 -12.23
N GLY A 22 -8.01 0.49 -10.92
CA GLY A 22 -8.18 1.62 -10.01
C GLY A 22 -9.65 2.06 -9.85
N ASN A 23 -10.56 1.49 -10.62
CA ASN A 23 -11.99 1.81 -10.61
C ASN A 23 -12.84 0.72 -9.92
N GLU A 24 -12.21 -0.35 -9.42
CA GLU A 24 -12.93 -1.41 -8.74
C GLU A 24 -13.52 -0.93 -7.41
N PRO A 25 -14.81 -1.17 -7.15
CA PRO A 25 -15.40 -0.85 -5.86
C PRO A 25 -14.87 -1.77 -4.77
N ALA A 26 -14.88 -1.25 -3.54
CA ALA A 26 -14.55 -2.00 -2.34
C ALA A 26 -15.72 -2.93 -1.96
N LYS A 27 -15.41 -4.16 -1.55
CA LYS A 27 -16.40 -5.02 -0.90
C LYS A 27 -16.62 -4.51 0.51
N ARG A 28 -17.87 -4.15 0.82
CA ARG A 28 -18.26 -3.62 2.13
C ARG A 28 -17.76 -4.52 3.26
N ALA A 29 -17.15 -3.90 4.26
CA ALA A 29 -16.69 -4.53 5.48
C ALA A 29 -17.01 -3.64 6.70
N GLU A 30 -17.03 -4.25 7.88
CA GLU A 30 -17.17 -3.52 9.15
C GLU A 30 -15.79 -3.21 9.71
N LEU A 31 -15.43 -1.93 9.76
CA LEU A 31 -14.09 -1.49 10.16
C LEU A 31 -13.85 -1.52 11.69
N MET A 32 -14.91 -1.59 12.49
CA MET A 32 -14.82 -1.58 13.98
C MET A 32 -13.92 -2.69 14.54
N ARG A 33 -13.80 -3.82 13.83
CA ARG A 33 -12.98 -4.97 14.23
C ARG A 33 -11.46 -4.71 14.15
N PHE A 34 -11.02 -3.63 13.52
CA PHE A 34 -9.60 -3.32 13.29
C PHE A 34 -9.02 -2.32 14.29
N GLY A 35 -9.80 -1.83 15.26
CA GLY A 35 -9.29 -0.98 16.35
C GLY A 35 -8.66 0.34 15.89
N LEU A 36 -9.11 0.87 14.75
CA LEU A 36 -8.62 2.13 14.21
C LEU A 36 -9.10 3.32 15.05
N PRO A 37 -8.27 4.37 15.23
CA PRO A 37 -8.70 5.58 15.93
C PRO A 37 -9.84 6.28 15.19
N HIS A 38 -10.72 6.90 15.95
CA HIS A 38 -11.81 7.74 15.45
C HIS A 38 -11.38 9.21 15.42
N ASP A 39 -12.11 10.04 14.67
CA ASP A 39 -11.96 11.50 14.63
C ASP A 39 -10.55 12.00 14.29
N VAL A 40 -9.77 11.20 13.53
CA VAL A 40 -8.47 11.59 12.98
C VAL A 40 -8.59 11.92 11.48
N PRO A 41 -7.75 12.82 10.95
CA PRO A 41 -7.67 13.05 9.51
C PRO A 41 -7.44 11.75 8.72
N VAL A 42 -8.15 11.63 7.60
CA VAL A 42 -8.02 10.50 6.68
C VAL A 42 -7.52 11.00 5.32
N ILE A 43 -6.50 10.33 4.81
CA ILE A 43 -5.96 10.49 3.47
C ILE A 43 -6.28 9.22 2.71
N SER A 44 -6.72 9.34 1.45
CA SER A 44 -7.01 8.22 0.59
C SER A 44 -6.14 8.25 -0.66
N SER A 45 -5.70 7.08 -1.10
CA SER A 45 -5.36 6.84 -2.50
C SER A 45 -6.52 7.28 -3.42
N PRO A 46 -6.23 7.73 -4.65
CA PRO A 46 -7.26 8.04 -5.63
C PRO A 46 -8.05 6.81 -6.09
N ALA A 47 -7.61 5.57 -5.87
CA ALA A 47 -8.35 4.37 -6.30
C ALA A 47 -9.75 4.29 -5.66
N ALA A 48 -10.75 3.83 -6.44
CA ALA A 48 -12.14 3.74 -6.00
C ALA A 48 -12.29 2.93 -4.70
N ALA A 49 -11.64 1.76 -4.61
CA ALA A 49 -11.67 0.94 -3.41
C ALA A 49 -11.11 1.63 -2.16
N ALA A 50 -10.05 2.44 -2.32
CA ALA A 50 -9.47 3.20 -1.21
C ALA A 50 -10.42 4.31 -0.75
N ARG A 51 -10.99 5.08 -1.69
CA ARG A 51 -11.96 6.14 -1.37
C ARG A 51 -13.22 5.60 -0.70
N GLU A 52 -13.73 4.46 -1.17
CA GLU A 52 -14.87 3.79 -0.55
C GLU A 52 -14.53 3.27 0.85
N THR A 53 -13.34 2.72 1.05
CA THR A 53 -12.89 2.28 2.38
C THR A 53 -12.72 3.48 3.33
N ALA A 54 -12.17 4.59 2.85
CA ALA A 54 -12.02 5.84 3.60
C ALA A 54 -13.39 6.45 3.99
N SER A 55 -14.40 6.36 3.11
CA SER A 55 -15.75 6.87 3.40
C SER A 55 -16.47 6.10 4.51
N TRP A 56 -16.02 4.89 4.84
CA TRP A 56 -16.52 4.14 6.00
C TRP A 56 -15.88 4.57 7.32
N LEU A 57 -14.75 5.29 7.27
CA LEU A 57 -14.07 5.87 8.44
C LEU A 57 -14.57 7.27 8.74
N THR A 58 -14.80 8.09 7.71
CA THR A 58 -15.17 9.51 7.84
C THR A 58 -15.94 9.99 6.61
N SER A 59 -16.77 11.02 6.79
CA SER A 59 -17.47 11.70 5.69
C SER A 59 -16.56 12.64 4.89
N GLN A 60 -15.40 13.02 5.43
CA GLN A 60 -14.46 13.95 4.81
C GLN A 60 -13.04 13.40 4.88
N PHE A 61 -12.39 13.27 3.71
CA PHE A 61 -11.01 12.82 3.58
C PHE A 61 -10.34 13.53 2.40
N THR A 62 -9.01 13.61 2.43
CA THR A 62 -8.21 14.17 1.34
C THR A 62 -7.76 13.06 0.40
N ILE A 63 -7.71 13.34 -0.90
CA ILE A 63 -7.13 12.42 -1.89
C ILE A 63 -5.69 12.85 -2.15
N ASP A 64 -4.73 11.94 -1.96
CA ASP A 64 -3.32 12.18 -2.25
C ASP A 64 -2.81 11.11 -3.25
N PRO A 65 -2.54 11.50 -4.52
CA PRO A 65 -2.01 10.60 -5.55
C PRO A 65 -0.67 9.95 -5.17
N ALA A 66 0.07 10.52 -4.22
CA ALA A 66 1.31 9.92 -3.74
C ALA A 66 1.08 8.57 -3.06
N PHE A 67 -0.14 8.23 -2.65
CA PHE A 67 -0.49 6.92 -2.08
C PHE A 67 -1.22 5.99 -3.06
N ASP A 68 -1.21 6.28 -4.37
CA ASP A 68 -1.80 5.37 -5.35
C ASP A 68 -0.99 4.07 -5.54
N ASP A 69 -1.66 3.05 -6.07
CA ASP A 69 -1.05 1.76 -6.40
C ASP A 69 -0.01 1.94 -7.51
N ILE A 70 0.72 0.87 -7.81
CA ILE A 70 1.62 0.82 -8.96
C ILE A 70 0.81 1.07 -10.23
N ASP A 71 1.35 1.91 -11.10
CA ASP A 71 0.88 1.97 -12.47
C ASP A 71 1.28 0.67 -13.20
N TYR A 72 0.33 -0.27 -13.33
CA TYR A 72 0.54 -1.53 -14.05
C TYR A 72 0.51 -1.38 -15.59
N GLY A 73 0.51 -0.16 -16.14
CA GLY A 73 0.58 0.11 -17.57
C GLY A 73 -0.38 -0.73 -18.40
N ARG A 74 0.14 -1.40 -19.43
CA ARG A 74 -0.68 -2.25 -20.33
C ARG A 74 -1.27 -3.50 -19.67
N TRP A 75 -0.82 -3.86 -18.47
CA TRP A 75 -1.37 -5.03 -17.77
C TRP A 75 -2.67 -4.72 -17.03
N ARG A 76 -3.03 -3.44 -16.83
CA ARG A 76 -4.25 -3.03 -16.11
C ARG A 76 -5.50 -3.77 -16.64
N GLY A 77 -6.27 -4.36 -15.72
CA GLY A 77 -7.50 -5.11 -16.03
C GLY A 77 -7.31 -6.53 -16.57
N HIS A 78 -6.12 -6.89 -17.07
CA HIS A 78 -5.84 -8.24 -17.56
C HIS A 78 -5.73 -9.25 -16.41
N ALA A 79 -6.05 -10.52 -16.69
CA ALA A 79 -5.84 -11.57 -15.71
C ALA A 79 -4.33 -11.86 -15.60
N ILE A 80 -3.85 -11.99 -14.37
CA ILE A 80 -2.44 -12.28 -14.09
C ILE A 80 -2.01 -13.56 -14.81
N ARG A 81 -2.88 -14.58 -14.84
CA ARG A 81 -2.62 -15.84 -15.55
C ARG A 81 -2.48 -15.68 -17.07
N GLU A 82 -3.23 -14.76 -17.68
CA GLU A 82 -3.20 -14.54 -19.13
C GLU A 82 -1.87 -13.90 -19.51
N ILE A 83 -1.46 -12.88 -18.75
CA ILE A 83 -0.15 -12.25 -18.92
C ILE A 83 0.99 -13.23 -18.62
N ALA A 84 0.88 -14.06 -17.58
CA ALA A 84 1.89 -15.08 -17.28
C ALA A 84 2.05 -16.13 -18.40
N GLN A 85 0.98 -16.41 -19.17
CA GLN A 85 1.04 -17.30 -20.33
C GLN A 85 1.62 -16.63 -21.58
N GLN A 86 1.31 -15.34 -21.80
CA GLN A 86 1.70 -14.61 -23.00
C GLN A 86 3.07 -13.93 -22.89
N GLU A 87 3.43 -13.51 -21.68
CA GLU A 87 4.61 -12.70 -21.36
C GLU A 87 5.34 -13.26 -20.12
N ALA A 88 5.64 -14.55 -20.12
CA ALA A 88 6.21 -15.25 -18.96
C ALA A 88 7.52 -14.61 -18.44
N GLU A 89 8.43 -14.25 -19.34
CA GLU A 89 9.71 -13.59 -19.00
C GLU A 89 9.48 -12.20 -18.38
N SER A 90 8.52 -11.45 -18.90
CA SER A 90 8.11 -10.15 -18.35
C SER A 90 7.61 -10.28 -16.91
N ILE A 91 6.74 -11.27 -16.63
CA ILE A 91 6.25 -11.51 -15.27
C ILE A 91 7.39 -11.93 -14.33
N ALA A 92 8.28 -12.82 -14.79
CA ALA A 92 9.42 -13.25 -13.99
C ALA A 92 10.36 -12.09 -13.64
N ALA A 93 10.64 -11.20 -14.61
CA ALA A 93 11.43 -10.00 -14.39
C ALA A 93 10.77 -9.07 -13.36
N TRP A 94 9.46 -8.81 -13.50
CA TRP A 94 8.71 -7.98 -12.56
C TRP A 94 8.72 -8.50 -11.11
N LEU A 95 8.65 -9.82 -10.94
CA LEU A 95 8.62 -10.45 -9.62
C LEU A 95 10.01 -10.59 -8.96
N SER A 96 11.09 -10.30 -9.68
CA SER A 96 12.46 -10.51 -9.19
C SER A 96 13.32 -9.24 -9.17
N ASP A 97 13.00 -8.24 -9.98
CA ASP A 97 13.72 -6.96 -10.05
C ASP A 97 12.78 -5.78 -9.75
N VAL A 98 13.08 -5.06 -8.67
CA VAL A 98 12.32 -3.88 -8.22
C VAL A 98 12.38 -2.70 -9.20
N ASN A 99 13.29 -2.73 -10.18
CA ASN A 99 13.43 -1.72 -11.24
C ASN A 99 12.75 -2.13 -12.54
N ALA A 100 12.37 -3.40 -12.70
CA ALA A 100 11.74 -3.87 -13.92
C ALA A 100 10.42 -3.13 -14.16
N ARG A 101 10.16 -2.75 -15.41
CA ARG A 101 8.90 -2.08 -15.81
C ARG A 101 8.35 -2.69 -17.09
N PRO A 102 8.27 -4.03 -17.19
CA PRO A 102 7.93 -4.67 -18.45
C PRO A 102 6.57 -4.20 -18.95
N HIS A 103 5.62 -3.92 -18.05
CA HIS A 103 4.28 -3.40 -18.35
C HIS A 103 4.22 -1.94 -18.83
N GLY A 104 5.33 -1.20 -18.77
CA GLY A 104 5.44 0.19 -19.23
C GLY A 104 4.95 1.27 -18.26
N GLY A 105 4.52 0.89 -17.05
CA GLY A 105 4.06 1.81 -16.01
C GLY A 105 5.14 2.09 -14.96
N GLU A 106 4.83 2.04 -13.66
CA GLU A 106 5.75 2.40 -12.55
C GLU A 106 6.54 1.18 -12.02
N SER A 107 7.81 1.34 -11.63
CA SER A 107 8.55 0.28 -10.93
C SER A 107 8.30 0.30 -9.42
N ILE A 108 8.63 -0.79 -8.71
CA ILE A 108 8.58 -0.79 -7.24
C ILE A 108 9.55 0.24 -6.66
N ALA A 109 10.71 0.45 -7.30
CA ALA A 109 11.67 1.49 -6.90
C ALA A 109 11.09 2.91 -7.02
N MET A 110 10.38 3.21 -8.12
CA MET A 110 9.72 4.51 -8.31
C MET A 110 8.58 4.72 -7.29
N LEU A 111 7.79 3.67 -7.03
CA LEU A 111 6.79 3.69 -5.96
C LEU A 111 7.45 4.02 -4.61
N ALA A 112 8.54 3.33 -4.26
CA ALA A 112 9.22 3.53 -2.99
C ALA A 112 9.74 4.97 -2.81
N GLU A 113 10.31 5.56 -3.86
CA GLU A 113 10.73 6.96 -3.86
C GLU A 113 9.55 7.91 -3.62
N ARG A 114 8.43 7.69 -4.32
CA ARG A 114 7.18 8.45 -4.14
C ARG A 114 6.65 8.37 -2.70
N ILE A 115 6.66 7.18 -2.12
CA ILE A 115 6.23 6.96 -0.73
C ILE A 115 7.18 7.61 0.28
N ALA A 116 8.49 7.52 0.09
CA ALA A 116 9.47 8.21 0.94
C ALA A 116 9.26 9.73 0.92
N GLY A 117 9.00 10.30 -0.26
CA GLY A 117 8.64 11.70 -0.41
C GLY A 117 7.34 12.08 0.32
N ALA A 118 6.30 11.24 0.21
CA ALA A 118 5.03 11.45 0.90
C ALA A 118 5.19 11.40 2.43
N LEU A 119 5.90 10.41 2.96
CA LEU A 119 6.19 10.29 4.40
C LEU A 119 7.02 11.46 4.91
N THR A 120 7.98 11.95 4.11
CA THR A 120 8.75 13.15 4.46
C THR A 120 7.86 14.39 4.58
N ARG A 121 6.94 14.58 3.62
CA ARG A 121 5.98 15.69 3.69
C ARG A 121 5.08 15.60 4.92
N ILE A 122 4.53 14.41 5.20
CA ILE A 122 3.67 14.19 6.37
C ILE A 122 4.44 14.44 7.67
N GLY A 123 5.67 13.92 7.80
CA GLY A 123 6.48 14.14 9.00
C GLY A 123 6.84 15.62 9.24
N ASN A 124 6.96 16.40 8.18
CA ASN A 124 7.18 17.85 8.29
C ASN A 124 5.90 18.64 8.63
N ASP A 125 4.73 18.03 8.51
CA ASP A 125 3.45 18.66 8.85
C ASP A 125 3.13 18.44 10.33
N ALA A 126 3.25 19.49 11.13
CA ALA A 126 2.98 19.47 12.56
C ALA A 126 1.49 19.71 12.91
N SER A 127 0.59 19.77 11.93
CA SER A 127 -0.82 20.09 12.16
C SER A 127 -1.60 18.98 12.86
N HIS A 128 -1.11 17.74 12.80
CA HIS A 128 -1.84 16.57 13.29
C HIS A 128 -0.97 15.61 14.10
N GLU A 129 -1.50 15.15 15.23
CA GLU A 129 -0.82 14.15 16.06
C GLU A 129 -0.92 12.73 15.48
N CYS A 130 -1.99 12.45 14.72
CA CYS A 130 -2.29 11.16 14.11
C CYS A 130 -3.07 11.33 12.80
N CYS A 131 -2.83 10.47 11.81
CA CYS A 131 -3.72 10.32 10.65
C CYS A 131 -3.78 8.87 10.14
N ILE A 132 -4.83 8.55 9.38
CA ILE A 132 -4.98 7.28 8.66
C ILE A 132 -4.79 7.54 7.17
N VAL A 133 -3.98 6.71 6.52
CA VAL A 133 -3.82 6.69 5.07
C VAL A 133 -4.38 5.37 4.53
N VAL A 134 -5.47 5.45 3.76
CA VAL A 134 -6.08 4.30 3.10
C VAL A 134 -5.46 4.10 1.73
N THR A 135 -4.79 2.96 1.53
CA THR A 135 -3.91 2.71 0.38
C THR A 135 -3.84 1.22 0.03
N HIS A 136 -2.78 0.78 -0.64
CA HIS A 136 -2.61 -0.53 -1.26
C HIS A 136 -1.56 -1.34 -0.53
N ALA A 137 -1.65 -2.67 -0.61
CA ALA A 137 -0.68 -3.55 0.03
C ALA A 137 0.76 -3.25 -0.40
N ILE A 138 1.03 -2.96 -1.68
CA ILE A 138 2.39 -2.68 -2.16
C ILE A 138 2.93 -1.34 -1.64
N VAL A 139 2.06 -0.35 -1.43
CA VAL A 139 2.41 0.92 -0.80
C VAL A 139 2.82 0.71 0.65
N VAL A 140 2.04 -0.08 1.41
CA VAL A 140 2.36 -0.43 2.81
C VAL A 140 3.69 -1.17 2.89
N LYS A 141 3.95 -2.12 1.98
CA LYS A 141 5.21 -2.87 1.91
C LYS A 141 6.41 -1.98 1.59
N ALA A 142 6.27 -1.06 0.64
CA ALA A 142 7.31 -0.10 0.29
C ALA A 142 7.62 0.86 1.45
N ALA A 143 6.59 1.38 2.10
CA ALA A 143 6.74 2.20 3.31
C ALA A 143 7.47 1.43 4.43
N LEU A 144 7.08 0.18 4.65
CA LEU A 144 7.69 -0.65 5.69
C LEU A 144 9.17 -0.92 5.44
N ALA A 145 9.52 -1.31 4.22
CA ALA A 145 10.92 -1.53 3.85
C ALA A 145 11.75 -0.24 4.00
N HIS A 146 11.20 0.89 3.55
CA HIS A 146 11.85 2.20 3.70
C HIS A 146 12.10 2.57 5.17
N VAL A 147 11.07 2.50 6.02
CA VAL A 147 11.16 2.88 7.44
C VAL A 147 12.11 1.96 8.22
N ARG A 148 12.20 0.68 7.85
CA ARG A 148 13.12 -0.27 8.49
C ARG A 148 14.54 -0.23 7.93
N GLY A 149 14.80 0.54 6.86
CA GLY A 149 16.08 0.50 6.15
C GLY A 149 16.39 -0.87 5.54
N GLU A 150 15.35 -1.65 5.21
CA GLU A 150 15.50 -2.96 4.55
C GLU A 150 15.72 -2.78 3.04
N ALA A 151 16.34 -3.77 2.40
CA ALA A 151 16.40 -3.82 0.95
C ALA A 151 14.98 -3.86 0.36
N LEU A 152 14.69 -3.03 -0.65
CA LEU A 152 13.35 -2.93 -1.23
C LEU A 152 12.79 -4.27 -1.75
N ALA A 153 13.67 -5.18 -2.17
CA ALA A 153 13.31 -6.54 -2.56
C ALA A 153 12.62 -7.35 -1.42
N SER A 154 12.73 -6.94 -0.15
CA SER A 154 11.98 -7.55 0.96
C SER A 154 10.48 -7.36 0.78
N SER A 155 10.03 -6.26 0.15
CA SER A 155 8.61 -5.98 -0.12
C SER A 155 7.93 -7.09 -0.92
N LEU A 156 8.64 -7.71 -1.87
CA LEU A 156 8.13 -8.81 -2.70
C LEU A 156 7.76 -10.07 -1.89
N ARG A 157 8.29 -10.19 -0.66
CA ARG A 157 8.09 -11.36 0.23
C ARG A 157 7.09 -11.12 1.35
N MET A 158 6.57 -9.91 1.48
CA MET A 158 5.58 -9.55 2.50
C MET A 158 4.17 -9.88 2.01
N ASP A 159 3.27 -10.24 2.93
CA ASP A 159 1.85 -10.42 2.62
C ASP A 159 0.96 -9.60 3.56
N PHE A 160 0.00 -8.89 2.97
CA PHE A 160 -0.88 -7.96 3.63
C PHE A 160 -2.30 -8.21 3.13
N ALA A 161 -3.16 -8.67 4.03
CA ALA A 161 -4.57 -8.89 3.73
C ALA A 161 -5.30 -7.55 3.49
N PRO A 162 -6.45 -7.55 2.81
CA PRO A 162 -7.33 -6.38 2.81
C PRO A 162 -7.64 -5.93 4.24
N LEU A 163 -7.67 -4.61 4.46
CA LEU A 163 -7.87 -3.98 5.77
C LEU A 163 -6.78 -4.26 6.81
N SER A 164 -5.67 -4.89 6.42
CA SER A 164 -4.47 -4.94 7.25
C SER A 164 -3.79 -3.58 7.33
N SER A 165 -3.11 -3.31 8.43
CA SER A 165 -2.52 -2.02 8.74
C SER A 165 -1.18 -2.11 9.45
N ILE A 166 -0.37 -1.05 9.28
CA ILE A 166 0.82 -0.80 10.10
C ILE A 166 0.72 0.58 10.72
N GLN A 167 1.32 0.73 11.90
CA GLN A 167 1.45 2.02 12.56
C GLN A 167 2.89 2.49 12.53
N LEU A 168 3.10 3.68 11.97
CA LEU A 168 4.36 4.38 11.93
C LEU A 168 4.34 5.53 12.93
N GLU A 169 5.45 5.77 13.60
CA GLU A 169 5.67 6.95 14.43
C GLU A 169 6.82 7.78 13.86
N TYR A 170 6.59 9.08 13.74
CA TYR A 170 7.60 10.06 13.38
C TYR A 170 8.14 10.77 14.60
N ASP A 171 9.45 10.65 14.78
CA ASP A 171 10.25 11.44 15.70
C ASP A 171 10.71 12.71 15.00
N ALA A 172 10.13 13.85 15.39
CA ALA A 172 10.45 15.14 14.80
C ALA A 172 11.86 15.65 15.18
N ALA A 173 12.39 15.25 16.34
CA ALA A 173 13.70 15.68 16.80
C ALA A 173 14.82 15.04 15.96
N HIS A 174 14.64 13.76 15.62
CA HIS A 174 15.61 13.02 14.81
C HIS A 174 15.24 12.95 13.33
N ARG A 175 14.04 13.40 12.95
CA ARG A 175 13.47 13.30 11.60
C ARG A 175 13.45 11.86 11.07
N LEU A 176 13.12 10.92 11.96
CA LEU A 176 13.11 9.49 11.68
C LEU A 176 11.72 8.91 11.87
N TRP A 177 11.40 7.95 11.00
CA TRP A 177 10.24 7.10 11.15
C TRP A 177 10.62 5.80 11.84
N SER A 178 9.72 5.26 12.63
CA SER A 178 9.82 3.93 13.23
C SER A 178 8.50 3.17 13.09
N VAL A 179 8.56 1.83 13.12
CA VAL A 179 7.37 0.98 13.12
C VAL A 179 6.99 0.67 14.55
N ARG A 180 5.76 1.00 14.96
CA ARG A 180 5.25 0.72 16.30
C ARG A 180 4.51 -0.60 16.40
N ASN A 181 3.65 -0.90 15.43
CA ASN A 181 2.81 -2.09 15.50
C ASN A 181 2.36 -2.59 14.11
N PHE A 182 1.96 -3.85 14.08
CA PHE A 182 1.23 -4.52 12.99
C PHE A 182 -0.11 -4.97 13.53
N ASP A 183 -1.17 -4.93 12.72
CA ASP A 183 -2.30 -5.80 13.05
C ASP A 183 -1.97 -7.26 12.71
N ALA A 184 -2.68 -8.20 13.35
CA ALA A 184 -2.42 -9.63 13.26
C ALA A 184 -2.62 -10.24 11.85
N SER A 185 -3.12 -9.46 10.89
CA SER A 185 -3.35 -9.91 9.51
C SER A 185 -2.19 -9.57 8.56
N ALA A 186 -1.21 -8.77 8.99
CA ALA A 186 0.07 -8.61 8.32
C ALA A 186 1.01 -9.78 8.66
N ARG A 187 1.52 -10.50 7.64
CA ARG A 187 2.46 -11.61 7.84
C ARG A 187 3.72 -11.43 7.00
N LEU A 188 4.87 -11.64 7.62
CA LEU A 188 6.10 -11.93 6.89
C LEU A 188 6.06 -13.41 6.51
N LYS A 189 6.31 -13.75 5.23
CA LYS A 189 6.49 -15.16 4.86
C LYS A 189 7.72 -15.70 5.62
N SER A 190 7.58 -16.82 6.32
CA SER A 190 8.72 -17.51 6.92
C SER A 190 9.69 -17.92 5.82
N ILE A 191 10.99 -17.77 6.10
CA ILE A 191 12.04 -18.36 5.28
C ILE A 191 12.08 -19.84 5.66
N ASP A 192 11.21 -20.65 5.08
CA ASP A 192 11.53 -22.07 4.97
C ASP A 192 12.49 -22.22 3.79
N SER A 193 13.73 -22.52 4.16
CA SER A 193 14.87 -22.80 3.29
C SER A 193 14.50 -23.79 2.20
N ALA A 194 14.76 -23.40 0.94
CA ALA A 194 14.99 -24.33 -0.16
C ALA A 194 16.21 -25.21 0.12
#